data_AF-A0A2V7G859-F1
#
_entry.id   AF-A0A2V7G859-F1
#
_cell.length_a   1.000
_cell.length_b   1.000
_cell.length_c   1.000
_cell.angle_alpha   90.00
_cell.angle_beta   90.00
_cell.angle_gamma   90.00
#
_symmetry.space_group_name_H-M   'P 1'
#
loop_
_entity.id
_entity.type
_entity.pdbx_description
1 polymer ?
#
loop_
_entity_poly.entity_id
_entity_poly.type
_entity_poly.pdbx_seq_one_letter_code
_entity_poly.pdbx_strand_id
1 'polypeptide(L)'
;SQDLWVSTRATTADPWSTPVNLGPTVNTTAFDGAPALSFDGTTLYFFSTRPGGFGGNDLYVTMRQRVNTPASIRSTRESNSRTLSGGGR
;
A
#
# COMPACT_ATOMS: atom_id res chain seq x y z
N SER A 1 -15.52 15.37 -9.78
CA SER A 1 -14.48 14.38 -10.12
C SER A 1 -14.93 13.01 -9.66
N GLN A 2 -14.31 11.95 -10.15
CA GLN A 2 -14.28 10.66 -9.47
C GLN A 2 -12.97 10.59 -8.70
N ASP A 3 -13.08 10.28 -7.41
CA ASP A 3 -11.97 10.15 -6.49
C ASP A 3 -11.98 8.74 -5.91
N LEU A 4 -10.82 8.27 -5.47
CA LEU A 4 -10.68 7.03 -4.73
C LEU A 4 -10.85 7.27 -3.22
N TRP A 5 -11.68 6.43 -2.61
CA TRP A 5 -11.97 6.44 -1.18
C TRP A 5 -11.71 5.05 -0.59
N VAL A 6 -11.41 5.01 0.71
CA VAL A 6 -11.18 3.76 1.45
C VAL A 6 -12.08 3.68 2.68
N SER A 7 -12.59 2.49 2.94
CA SER A 7 -13.19 2.13 4.22
C SER A 7 -12.58 0.81 4.69
N THR A 8 -12.54 0.60 6.00
CA THR A 8 -11.98 -0.60 6.62
C THR A 8 -12.96 -1.22 7.60
N ARG A 9 -12.80 -2.51 7.84
CA ARG A 9 -13.51 -3.27 8.88
C ARG A 9 -12.52 -4.24 9.51
N ALA A 10 -12.67 -4.51 10.81
CA ALA A 10 -11.73 -5.36 11.55
C ALA A 10 -11.86 -6.83 11.14
N THR A 11 -13.09 -7.30 10.92
CA THR A 11 -13.40 -8.65 10.42
C THR A 11 -14.36 -8.58 9.23
N THR A 12 -14.62 -9.73 8.61
CA THR A 12 -15.60 -9.84 7.51
C THR A 12 -17.05 -9.69 7.96
N ALA A 13 -17.32 -9.80 9.26
CA ALA A 13 -18.66 -9.64 9.84
C ALA A 13 -18.94 -8.21 10.34
N ASP A 14 -17.89 -7.42 10.59
CA ASP A 14 -18.04 -6.07 11.12
C ASP A 14 -18.58 -5.09 10.06
N PRO A 15 -19.30 -4.03 10.50
CA PRO A 15 -19.67 -2.93 9.63
C PRO A 15 -18.42 -2.21 9.10
N TRP A 16 -18.58 -1.62 7.91
CA TRP A 16 -17.56 -0.74 7.32
C TRP A 16 -17.45 0.56 8.13
N SER A 17 -16.22 1.06 8.28
CA SER A 17 -15.98 2.40 8.82
C SER A 17 -16.51 3.49 7.87
N THR A 18 -16.63 4.72 8.36
CA THR A 18 -16.87 5.88 7.50
C THR A 18 -15.78 5.94 6.40
N PRO A 19 -16.14 6.05 5.11
CA PRO A 19 -15.17 6.18 4.04
C PRO A 19 -14.31 7.44 4.19
N VAL A 20 -13.03 7.33 3.85
CA VAL A 20 -12.05 8.41 3.89
C VAL A 20 -11.45 8.59 2.49
N ASN A 21 -11.33 9.85 2.04
CA ASN A 21 -10.69 10.17 0.76
C ASN A 21 -9.20 9.82 0.82
N LEU A 22 -8.65 9.20 -0.22
CA LEU A 22 -7.23 8.80 -0.25
C LEU A 22 -6.25 9.97 -0.40
N GLY A 23 -6.75 11.20 -0.48
CA GLY A 23 -5.98 12.43 -0.44
C GLY A 23 -5.15 12.68 -1.70
N PRO A 24 -4.42 13.81 -1.74
CA PRO A 24 -3.72 14.27 -2.95
C PRO A 24 -2.51 13.41 -3.34
N THR A 25 -2.08 12.48 -2.46
CA THR A 25 -1.03 11.50 -2.79
C THR A 25 -1.52 10.46 -3.79
N VAL A 26 -2.83 10.13 -3.76
CA VAL A 26 -3.42 9.11 -4.63
C VAL A 26 -4.39 9.73 -5.63
N ASN A 27 -5.21 10.68 -5.19
CA ASN A 27 -6.19 11.39 -6.02
C ASN A 27 -5.56 12.64 -6.64
N THR A 28 -6.03 13.01 -7.82
CA THR A 28 -5.74 14.32 -8.43
C THR A 28 -7.04 15.03 -8.80
N THR A 29 -6.93 16.18 -9.46
CA THR A 29 -8.08 16.88 -10.03
C THR A 29 -8.67 16.18 -11.27
N ALA A 30 -8.02 15.12 -11.75
CA ALA A 30 -8.47 14.32 -12.89
C ALA A 30 -9.54 13.30 -12.46
N PHE A 31 -10.00 12.44 -13.37
CA PHE A 31 -10.81 11.29 -12.99
C PHE A 31 -9.92 10.13 -12.59
N ASP A 32 -10.09 9.63 -11.37
CA ASP A 32 -9.39 8.48 -10.83
C ASP A 32 -10.38 7.36 -10.50
N GLY A 33 -10.16 6.16 -11.00
CA GLY A 33 -11.19 5.11 -10.91
C GLY A 33 -10.72 3.67 -11.13
N ALA A 34 -11.69 2.75 -10.98
CA ALA A 34 -11.51 1.29 -11.07
C ALA A 34 -10.33 0.76 -10.23
N PRO A 35 -10.32 0.96 -8.90
CA PRO A 35 -9.25 0.48 -8.05
C PRO A 35 -9.20 -1.05 -7.98
N ALA A 36 -7.98 -1.61 -8.05
CA ALA A 36 -7.68 -3.01 -7.80
C ALA A 36 -6.52 -3.10 -6.78
N LEU A 37 -6.82 -3.64 -5.59
CA LEU A 37 -5.86 -3.79 -4.51
C LEU A 37 -5.18 -5.16 -4.57
N SER A 38 -3.85 -5.19 -4.44
CA SER A 38 -3.09 -6.43 -4.33
C SER A 38 -3.53 -7.26 -3.13
N PHE A 39 -3.33 -8.57 -3.21
CA PHE A 39 -3.70 -9.52 -2.14
C PHE A 39 -3.14 -9.14 -0.77
N ASP A 40 -1.91 -8.64 -0.75
CA ASP A 40 -1.24 -8.24 0.48
C ASP A 40 -1.58 -6.82 0.95
N GLY A 41 -2.47 -6.13 0.24
CA GLY A 41 -2.95 -4.81 0.59
C GLY A 41 -1.91 -3.70 0.50
N THR A 42 -0.81 -3.88 -0.24
CA THR A 42 0.27 -2.89 -0.33
C THR A 42 0.33 -2.14 -1.64
N THR A 43 -0.25 -2.68 -2.72
CA THR A 43 -0.18 -2.11 -4.06
C THR A 43 -1.60 -1.87 -4.59
N LEU A 44 -1.88 -0.64 -5.02
CA LEU A 44 -3.16 -0.25 -5.58
C LEU A 44 -2.97 0.14 -7.05
N TYR A 45 -3.62 -0.58 -7.95
CA TYR A 45 -3.72 -0.26 -9.37
C TYR A 45 -5.05 0.46 -9.63
N PHE A 46 -5.05 1.43 -10.54
CA PHE A 46 -6.24 2.20 -10.90
C PHE A 46 -6.02 2.92 -12.23
N PHE A 47 -7.09 3.36 -12.90
CA PHE A 47 -6.94 4.24 -14.06
C PHE A 47 -6.95 5.71 -13.64
N SER A 48 -6.29 6.56 -14.43
CA SER A 48 -6.43 8.01 -14.30
C SER A 48 -6.43 8.73 -15.65
N THR A 49 -7.14 9.85 -15.73
CA THR A 49 -7.15 10.77 -16.88
C THR A 49 -6.17 11.94 -16.69
N ARG A 50 -5.12 11.77 -15.88
CA ARG A 50 -4.13 12.82 -15.61
C ARG A 50 -3.41 13.26 -16.90
N PRO A 51 -3.09 14.55 -17.05
CA PRO A 51 -2.32 15.03 -18.19
C PRO A 51 -0.96 14.36 -18.31
N GLY A 52 -0.48 14.19 -19.55
CA GLY A 52 0.84 13.62 -19.85
C GLY A 52 0.86 12.10 -20.00
N GLY A 53 -0.29 11.43 -19.86
CA GLY A 53 -0.46 10.02 -20.20
C GLY A 53 -0.55 9.76 -21.71
N PHE A 54 -0.66 8.48 -22.09
CA PHE A 54 -0.70 8.05 -23.48
C PHE A 54 -2.13 7.91 -24.03
N GLY A 55 -3.16 8.05 -23.19
CA GLY A 55 -4.55 7.93 -23.58
C GLY A 55 -5.52 8.69 -22.67
N GLY A 56 -6.81 8.35 -22.81
CA GLY A 56 -7.86 8.93 -21.96
C GLY A 56 -7.89 8.32 -20.56
N ASN A 57 -7.62 7.01 -20.43
CA ASN A 57 -7.58 6.28 -19.17
C ASN A 57 -6.27 5.47 -19.11
N ASP A 58 -5.23 6.04 -18.51
CA ASP A 58 -3.93 5.37 -18.37
C ASP A 58 -3.86 4.60 -17.04
N LEU A 59 -3.04 3.55 -16.99
CA LEU A 59 -2.84 2.73 -15.80
C LEU A 59 -1.84 3.37 -14.83
N TYR A 60 -2.24 3.56 -13.58
CA TYR A 60 -1.41 4.07 -12.49
C TYR A 60 -1.31 3.05 -11.36
N VAL A 61 -0.23 3.18 -10.57
CA VAL A 61 0.02 2.35 -9.39
C VAL A 61 0.55 3.20 -8.25
N THR A 62 0.12 2.90 -7.03
CA THR A 62 0.71 3.42 -5.80
C THR A 62 0.99 2.29 -4.82
N MET A 63 1.99 2.50 -3.95
CA MET A 63 2.46 1.49 -3.00
C MET A 63 2.51 2.08 -1.58
N ARG A 64 2.18 1.25 -0.60
CA ARG A 64 2.41 1.55 0.82
C ARG A 64 3.26 0.46 1.47
N GLN A 65 4.02 0.84 2.48
CA GLN A 65 4.69 -0.13 3.33
C GLN A 65 3.69 -0.92 4.15
N ARG A 66 3.95 -2.22 4.37
CA ARG A 66 3.23 -2.97 5.41
C ARG A 66 3.61 -2.40 6.77
N VAL A 67 2.62 -2.09 7.58
CA VAL A 67 2.87 -1.76 8.98
C VAL A 67 3.24 -3.07 9.69
N ASN A 68 4.52 -3.22 10.03
CA ASN A 68 4.99 -4.32 10.84
C ASN A 68 4.63 -4.04 12.31
N THR A 69 3.52 -4.58 12.80
CA THR A 69 3.13 -4.44 14.21
C THR A 69 4.11 -5.23 15.11
N PRO A 70 4.58 -4.71 16.27
CA PRO A 70 5.68 -5.29 17.06
C PRO A 70 5.57 -6.77 17.49
N ALA A 71 4.39 -7.39 17.38
CA ALA A 71 4.22 -8.83 17.61
C ALA A 71 5.06 -9.71 16.65
N SER A 72 5.50 -9.18 15.49
CA SER A 72 6.27 -9.92 14.49
C SER A 72 7.79 -9.80 14.61
N ILE A 73 8.33 -9.02 15.55
CA ILE A 73 9.79 -8.78 15.67
C ILE A 73 10.56 -10.01 16.24
N ARG A 74 9.88 -11.04 16.75
CA ARG A 74 10.57 -12.23 17.31
C ARG A 74 11.25 -13.13 16.27
N SER A 75 10.98 -12.98 14.97
CA SER A 75 11.59 -13.85 13.95
C SER A 75 12.88 -13.33 13.33
N THR A 76 13.33 -12.10 13.63
CA THR A 76 14.53 -11.51 12.98
C THR A 76 15.76 -11.42 13.89
N ARG A 77 15.73 -11.98 15.11
CA ARG A 77 16.90 -11.97 16.01
C ARG A 77 17.79 -13.22 15.95
N GLU A 78 17.41 -14.28 15.24
CA GLU A 78 18.26 -15.48 15.12
C GLU A 78 19.18 -15.49 13.90
N SER A 79 19.04 -14.54 12.95
CA SER A 79 19.85 -14.53 11.73
C SER A 79 21.19 -13.80 11.84
N ASN A 80 21.45 -13.06 12.94
CA ASN A 80 22.67 -12.25 13.08
C ASN A 80 23.72 -12.82 14.03
N SER A 81 23.55 -14.03 14.58
CA SER A 81 24.61 -14.71 15.32
C SER A 81 25.41 -15.66 14.43
N ARG A 82 26.13 -15.13 13.45
CA ARG A 82 27.28 -15.81 12.82
C ARG A 82 28.01 -14.79 11.96
N THR A 83 29.12 -14.25 12.48
CA THR A 83 30.39 -14.06 11.76
C THR A 83 31.49 -13.58 12.75
N LEU A 84 32.44 -14.48 12.98
CA LEU A 84 33.89 -14.32 13.22
C LEU A 84 34.38 -13.61 14.50
N SER A 85 34.77 -14.40 15.49
CA SER A 85 35.89 -14.06 16.37
C SER A 85 37.18 -13.99 15.54
N GLY A 86 37.81 -12.82 15.51
CA GLY A 86 39.13 -12.65 14.94
C GLY A 86 40.25 -13.12 15.86
N GLY A 87 41.39 -13.41 15.23
CA GLY A 87 42.72 -13.09 15.76
C GLY A 87 43.49 -14.20 16.46
N GLY A 88 44.69 -14.50 15.94
CA GLY A 88 45.81 -14.93 16.80
C GLY A 88 46.81 -15.89 16.21
N ARG A 89 47.84 -15.32 15.56
CA ARG A 89 49.17 -15.87 15.17
C ARG A 89 49.23 -16.86 14.01
#